data_AF-A0AAN9JDC6-F1
#
_entry.id   AF-A0AAN9JDC6-F1
#
_cell.length_a   1.000
_cell.length_b   1.000
_cell.length_c   1.000
_cell.angle_alpha   90.00
_cell.angle_beta   90.00
_cell.angle_gamma   90.00
#
_symmetry.space_group_name_H-M   'P 1'
#
loop_
_entity.id
_entity.type
_entity.pdbx_description
1 polymer ?
#
loop_
_entity_poly.entity_id
_entity_poly.type
_entity_poly.pdbx_seq_one_letter_code
_entity_poly.pdbx_strand_id
1 'polypeptide(L)'
;MDKSKRLFLKSKRSSKRSFRRRLPPIQSRDQIDYKNMGLLSRFISEQGKILSRRVNRLTLKQQRLITIAIKQARILSSLPFLTNEKKPFEKSESTIRTTTALLITKMDSSYI
;
A
#
# COMPACT_ATOMS: atom_id res chain seq x y z
N MET A 1 18.78 59.31 -5.19
CA MET A 1 19.95 58.48 -4.85
C MET A 1 19.68 58.00 -3.43
N ASP A 2 19.37 56.75 -3.11
CA ASP A 2 19.90 55.50 -3.64
C ASP A 2 18.90 54.35 -3.40
N LYS A 3 18.78 53.41 -4.35
CA LYS A 3 17.84 52.28 -4.33
C LYS A 3 18.55 51.04 -3.82
N SER A 4 18.66 50.86 -2.50
CA SER A 4 19.21 49.63 -1.94
C SER A 4 18.15 48.52 -1.89
N LYS A 5 17.91 47.89 -3.05
CA LYS A 5 17.23 46.59 -3.14
C LYS A 5 18.12 45.54 -2.49
N ARG A 6 17.81 45.14 -1.25
CA ARG A 6 18.44 43.97 -0.62
C ARG A 6 18.16 42.74 -1.50
N LEU A 7 19.19 42.26 -2.19
CA LEU A 7 19.16 40.99 -2.92
C LEU A 7 19.03 39.88 -1.88
N PHE A 8 17.83 39.31 -1.75
CA PHE A 8 17.63 38.05 -1.05
C PHE A 8 18.40 36.96 -1.80
N LEU A 9 19.68 36.77 -1.43
CA LEU A 9 20.49 35.65 -1.88
C LEU A 9 19.87 34.37 -1.35
N LYS A 10 19.09 33.72 -2.21
CA LYS A 10 18.48 32.42 -1.95
C LYS A 10 19.61 31.40 -1.84
N SER A 11 20.04 31.12 -0.61
CA SER A 11 21.04 30.08 -0.36
C SER A 11 20.60 28.79 -1.05
N LYS A 12 21.45 28.25 -1.93
CA LYS A 12 21.26 26.92 -2.51
C LYS A 12 21.42 25.87 -1.41
N ARG A 13 20.42 25.76 -0.53
CA ARG A 13 20.33 24.67 0.44
C ARG A 13 20.07 23.40 -0.33
N SER A 14 21.15 22.68 -0.60
CA SER A 14 21.26 21.24 -0.79
C SER A 14 19.98 20.55 -1.30
N SER A 15 20.04 19.98 -2.50
CA SER A 15 19.10 18.98 -3.01
C SER A 15 19.05 17.75 -2.08
N LYS A 16 18.46 17.91 -0.88
CA LYS A 16 18.31 16.85 0.11
C LYS A 16 17.31 15.86 -0.45
N ARG A 17 17.87 14.82 -1.09
CA ARG A 17 17.24 13.60 -1.61
C ARG A 17 15.87 13.85 -2.24
N SER A 18 15.83 13.90 -3.57
CA SER A 18 14.57 13.66 -4.29
C SER A 18 13.91 12.47 -3.59
N PHE A 19 12.70 12.67 -3.07
CA PHE A 19 11.91 11.58 -2.51
C PHE A 19 11.92 10.49 -3.58
N ARG A 20 12.70 9.42 -3.36
CA ARG A 20 12.90 8.38 -4.37
C ARG A 20 11.50 7.84 -4.64
N ARG A 21 10.91 8.25 -5.76
CA ARG A 21 9.58 7.82 -6.16
C ARG A 21 9.68 6.32 -6.33
N ARG A 22 9.18 5.58 -5.34
CA ARG A 22 9.08 4.13 -5.39
C ARG A 22 8.30 3.79 -6.66
N LEU A 23 8.81 2.83 -7.42
CA LEU A 23 8.17 2.39 -8.65
C LEU A 23 6.74 1.89 -8.34
N PRO A 24 5.77 2.12 -9.25
CA PRO A 24 4.42 1.62 -9.06
C PRO A 24 4.44 0.09 -8.94
N PRO A 25 3.59 -0.50 -8.10
CA PRO A 25 3.52 -1.95 -7.93
C PRO A 25 2.99 -2.69 -9.17
N ILE A 26 2.26 -2.00 -10.05
CA ILE A 26 1.73 -2.55 -11.30
C ILE A 26 2.69 -2.22 -12.45
N GLN A 27 3.08 -3.23 -13.22
CA GLN A 27 3.88 -3.04 -14.42
C GLN A 27 2.99 -2.63 -15.60
N SER A 28 3.55 -1.91 -16.57
CA SER A 28 2.80 -1.43 -17.74
C SER A 28 2.21 -2.56 -18.63
N ARG A 29 2.64 -3.81 -18.43
CA ARG A 29 2.17 -4.99 -19.18
C ARG A 29 0.94 -5.65 -18.57
N ASP A 30 0.61 -5.34 -17.32
CA ASP A 30 -0.53 -5.97 -16.65
C ASP A 30 -1.85 -5.44 -17.24
N GLN A 31 -2.66 -6.33 -17.81
CA GLN A 31 -4.01 -5.98 -18.29
C GLN A 31 -4.94 -5.76 -17.10
N ILE A 32 -5.47 -4.53 -17.00
CA ILE A 32 -6.36 -4.11 -15.90
C ILE A 32 -7.81 -4.25 -16.39
N ASP A 33 -8.37 -5.44 -16.15
CA ASP A 33 -9.76 -5.76 -16.50
C ASP A 33 -10.63 -5.94 -15.25
N TYR A 34 -11.94 -5.68 -15.41
CA TYR A 34 -12.94 -5.89 -14.36
C TYR A 34 -13.06 -7.35 -13.92
N LYS A 35 -12.60 -8.31 -14.74
CA LYS A 35 -12.63 -9.75 -14.45
C LYS A 35 -11.56 -10.17 -13.43
N ASN A 36 -10.49 -9.39 -13.29
CA ASN A 36 -9.34 -9.73 -12.46
C ASN A 36 -9.56 -9.32 -10.99
N MET A 37 -10.41 -10.08 -10.27
CA MET A 37 -10.79 -9.79 -8.89
C MET A 37 -9.61 -9.68 -7.92
N GLY A 38 -8.60 -10.55 -8.04
CA GLY A 38 -7.41 -10.52 -7.18
C GLY A 38 -6.57 -9.25 -7.34
N LEU A 39 -6.55 -8.65 -8.53
CA LEU A 39 -5.87 -7.39 -8.78
C LEU A 39 -6.69 -6.22 -8.21
N LEU A 40 -7.99 -6.19 -8.48
CA LEU A 40 -8.86 -5.08 -8.09
C LEU A 40 -9.10 -5.02 -6.58
N SER A 41 -9.20 -6.17 -5.90
CA SER A 41 -9.37 -6.21 -4.44
C SER A 41 -8.23 -5.53 -3.69
N ARG A 42 -7.01 -5.56 -4.23
CA ARG A 42 -5.82 -4.92 -3.66
C ARG A 42 -5.90 -3.38 -3.64
N PHE A 43 -6.76 -2.79 -4.47
CA PHE A 43 -6.93 -1.33 -4.60
C PHE A 43 -8.18 -0.80 -3.91
N ILE A 44 -8.85 -1.65 -3.14
CA ILE A 44 -10.07 -1.34 -2.40
C ILE A 44 -9.76 -1.51 -0.92
N SER A 45 -10.33 -0.65 -0.08
CA SER A 45 -10.26 -0.81 1.36
C SER A 45 -11.18 -1.94 1.82
N GLU A 46 -10.98 -2.42 3.04
CA GLU A 46 -11.89 -3.39 3.65
C GLU A 46 -13.36 -2.92 3.64
N GLN A 47 -13.59 -1.62 3.78
CA GLN A 47 -14.89 -0.95 3.70
C GLN A 47 -15.53 -0.95 2.30
N GLY A 48 -14.84 -1.47 1.29
CA GLY A 48 -15.28 -1.38 -0.09
C GLY A 48 -15.09 0.01 -0.71
N LYS A 49 -14.19 0.87 -0.19
CA LYS A 49 -13.88 2.19 -0.80
C LYS A 49 -12.66 2.11 -1.71
N ILE A 50 -12.67 2.83 -2.84
CA ILE A 50 -11.52 2.86 -3.74
C ILE A 50 -10.39 3.66 -3.09
N LEU A 51 -9.20 3.07 -2.99
CA LEU A 51 -8.03 3.74 -2.43
C LEU A 51 -7.52 4.84 -3.38
N SER A 52 -7.02 5.94 -2.79
CA SER A 52 -6.50 7.05 -3.57
C SER A 52 -5.19 6.70 -4.28
N ARG A 53 -4.90 7.39 -5.39
CA ARG A 53 -3.65 7.23 -6.15
C ARG A 53 -2.39 7.40 -5.28
N ARG A 54 -2.44 8.29 -4.27
CA ARG A 54 -1.29 8.59 -3.40
C ARG A 54 -0.94 7.39 -2.50
N VAL A 55 -1.95 6.66 -2.06
CA VAL A 55 -1.81 5.43 -1.27
C VAL A 55 -1.32 4.29 -2.16
N ASN A 56 -1.97 4.09 -3.31
CA ASN A 56 -1.64 3.00 -4.24
C ASN A 56 -0.31 3.20 -4.99
N ARG A 57 0.19 4.44 -5.04
CA ARG A 57 1.43 4.84 -5.74
C ARG A 57 1.42 4.48 -7.22
N LEU A 58 0.28 4.68 -7.88
CA LEU A 58 0.09 4.39 -9.29
C LEU A 58 0.28 5.63 -10.18
N THR A 59 0.52 5.37 -11.46
CA THR A 59 0.42 6.42 -12.49
C THR A 59 -1.03 6.88 -12.63
N LEU A 60 -1.23 8.09 -13.15
CA LEU A 60 -2.59 8.63 -13.36
C LEU A 60 -3.40 7.75 -14.33
N LYS A 61 -2.76 7.26 -15.40
CA LYS A 61 -3.39 6.37 -16.40
C LYS A 61 -3.86 5.07 -15.75
N GLN A 62 -2.99 4.40 -14.99
CA GLN A 62 -3.36 3.16 -14.28
C GLN A 62 -4.50 3.38 -13.29
N GLN A 63 -4.47 4.46 -12.50
CA GLN A 63 -5.56 4.74 -11.55
C GLN A 63 -6.90 4.92 -12.26
N ARG A 64 -6.94 5.61 -13.42
CA ARG A 64 -8.17 5.78 -14.21
C ARG A 64 -8.71 4.43 -14.69
N LEU A 65 -7.84 3.58 -15.23
CA LEU A 65 -8.21 2.23 -15.69
C LEU A 65 -8.77 1.38 -14.54
N ILE A 66 -8.08 1.35 -13.40
CA ILE A 66 -8.55 0.64 -12.19
C ILE A 66 -9.89 1.18 -11.72
N THR A 67 -10.08 2.50 -11.71
CA THR A 67 -11.34 3.09 -11.26
C THR A 67 -12.51 2.67 -12.16
N ILE A 68 -12.29 2.62 -13.48
CA ILE A 68 -13.29 2.13 -14.44
C ILE A 68 -13.57 0.65 -14.21
N ALA A 69 -12.52 -0.18 -14.12
CA ALA A 69 -12.64 -1.62 -13.90
C ALA A 69 -13.37 -1.95 -12.58
N ILE A 70 -13.05 -1.25 -11.48
CA ILE A 70 -13.74 -1.42 -10.19
C ILE A 70 -15.21 -1.04 -10.31
N LYS A 71 -15.53 0.07 -10.99
CA LYS A 71 -16.93 0.49 -11.17
C LYS A 71 -17.72 -0.54 -11.98
N GLN A 72 -17.14 -1.06 -13.05
CA GLN A 72 -17.75 -2.13 -13.85
C GLN A 72 -17.98 -3.39 -13.01
N ALA A 73 -16.96 -3.84 -12.27
CA ALA A 73 -17.07 -5.00 -11.39
C ALA A 73 -18.13 -4.83 -10.28
N ARG A 74 -18.35 -3.61 -9.77
CA ARG A 74 -19.42 -3.34 -8.80
C ARG A 74 -20.82 -3.43 -9.41
N ILE A 75 -20.99 -2.93 -10.63
CA ILE A 75 -22.27 -3.03 -11.36
C ILE A 75 -22.61 -4.50 -11.62
N LEU A 76 -21.60 -5.31 -11.93
CA LEU A 76 -21.71 -6.76 -12.12
C LEU A 76 -21.69 -7.56 -10.80
N SER A 77 -21.83 -6.90 -9.64
CA SER A 77 -21.86 -7.51 -8.30
C SER A 77 -20.61 -8.34 -7.91
N SER A 78 -19.49 -8.20 -8.61
CA SER A 78 -18.24 -8.89 -8.27
C SER A 78 -17.50 -8.25 -7.08
N LEU A 79 -17.77 -6.96 -6.81
CA LEU A 79 -17.20 -6.22 -5.68
C LEU A 79 -18.29 -5.47 -4.90
N PRO A 80 -18.18 -5.36 -3.56
CA PRO A 80 -19.17 -4.68 -2.74
C PRO A 80 -19.09 -3.15 -2.87
N PHE A 81 -20.24 -2.49 -2.73
CA PHE A 81 -20.34 -1.03 -2.61
C PHE A 81 -20.05 -0.54 -1.19
N LEU A 82 -20.55 -1.30 -0.20
CA LEU A 82 -20.41 -1.05 1.23
C LEU A 82 -20.25 -2.41 1.93
N THR A 83 -19.30 -2.49 2.86
CA THR A 83 -19.19 -3.60 3.81
C THR A 83 -19.48 -3.03 5.20
N ASN A 84 -20.53 -3.55 5.83
CA ASN A 84 -21.01 -3.06 7.12
C ASN A 84 -20.21 -3.63 8.30
N GLU A 85 -19.36 -4.61 8.02
CA GLU A 85 -18.58 -5.34 9.00
C GLU A 85 -17.34 -4.52 9.40
N LYS A 86 -17.30 -4.08 10.67
CA LYS A 86 -16.01 -3.82 11.31
C LYS A 86 -15.46 -5.18 11.70
N LYS A 87 -14.64 -5.81 10.87
CA LYS A 87 -13.90 -6.96 11.38
C LYS A 87 -13.05 -6.45 12.54
N PRO A 88 -13.14 -7.02 13.75
CA PRO A 88 -12.14 -6.75 14.76
C PRO A 88 -10.80 -7.08 14.12
N PHE A 89 -9.85 -6.15 14.23
CA PHE A 89 -8.51 -6.28 13.64
C PHE A 89 -7.85 -7.52 14.26
N GLU A 90 -8.04 -8.67 13.63
CA GLU A 90 -7.32 -9.88 13.97
C GLU A 90 -5.86 -9.58 13.66
N LYS A 91 -5.08 -9.35 14.72
CA LYS A 91 -3.64 -9.33 14.62
C LYS A 91 -3.28 -10.68 14.02
N SER A 92 -2.90 -10.69 12.75
CA SER A 92 -2.31 -11.87 12.13
C SER A 92 -1.08 -12.18 12.97
N GLU A 93 -1.20 -13.17 13.85
CA GLU A 93 -0.07 -13.67 14.60
C GLU A 93 0.99 -14.02 13.56
N SER A 94 2.05 -13.22 13.54
CA SER A 94 3.26 -13.59 12.85
C SER A 94 3.61 -14.96 13.41
N THR A 95 3.49 -16.01 12.60
CA THR A 95 4.00 -17.34 12.91
C THR A 95 5.52 -17.20 12.95
N ILE A 96 6.03 -16.65 14.05
CA ILE A 96 7.44 -16.61 14.35
C ILE A 96 7.78 -18.04 14.69
N ARG A 97 8.27 -18.74 13.67
CA ARG A 97 9.08 -19.94 13.83
C ARG A 97 10.23 -19.60 14.78
N THR A 98 10.09 -19.89 16.07
CA THR A 98 11.20 -19.95 17.02
C THR A 98 11.36 -21.39 17.49
N THR A 99 11.89 -22.18 16.56
CA THR A 99 12.52 -23.48 16.76
C THR A 99 13.82 -23.31 17.54
N THR A 100 13.79 -23.02 18.85
CA THR A 100 14.98 -23.10 19.72
C THR A 100 14.63 -23.26 21.22
N ALA A 101 13.48 -22.76 21.69
CA ALA A 101 13.15 -22.80 23.12
C ALA A 101 12.68 -24.18 23.63
N LEU A 102 12.16 -25.06 22.77
CA LEU A 102 11.65 -26.39 23.16
C LEU A 102 12.71 -27.51 23.17
N LEU A 103 13.95 -27.21 22.77
CA LEU A 103 15.06 -28.18 22.83
C LEU A 103 15.92 -28.03 24.10
N ILE A 104 15.90 -26.87 24.75
CA ILE A 104 16.72 -26.60 25.92
C ILE A 104 16.07 -27.17 27.19
N THR A 105 14.74 -27.20 27.29
CA THR A 105 14.04 -27.72 28.48
C THR A 105 13.93 -29.25 28.54
N LYS A 106 14.43 -29.99 27.54
CA LYS A 106 14.43 -31.46 27.53
C LYS A 106 15.75 -32.10 27.97
N MET A 107 16.80 -31.32 28.22
CA MET A 107 18.11 -31.84 28.63
C MET A 107 18.39 -31.77 30.13
N ASP A 108 17.57 -31.03 30.89
CA ASP A 108 17.83 -30.79 32.33
C ASP A 108 16.92 -31.58 33.28
N SER A 109 16.04 -32.46 32.77
CA SER A 109 15.14 -33.29 33.60
C SER A 109 15.58 -34.77 33.74
N SER A 110 16.78 -35.13 33.26
CA SER A 110 17.35 -36.48 33.40
C SER A 110 18.57 -36.54 34.33
N TYR A 111 18.78 -35.53 35.16
CA TYR A 111 19.70 -35.55 36.30
C TYR A 111 19.01 -34.93 37.51
N ILE A 112 18.18 -35.73 38.18
CA ILE A 112 18.01 -35.93 39.63
C ILE A 112 17.04 -37.11 39.78
#